data_AF-A1CRA6-F1
#
_entry.id   AF-A1CRA6-F1
#
_cell.length_a   1.000
_cell.length_b   1.000
_cell.length_c   1.000
_cell.angle_alpha   90.00
_cell.angle_beta   90.00
_cell.angle_gamma   90.00
#
_symmetry.space_group_name_H-M   'P 1'
#
loop_
_entity.id
_entity.type
_entity.pdbx_description
1 polymer ?
#
loop_
_entity_poly.entity_id
_entity_poly.type
_entity_poly.pdbx_seq_one_letter_code
_entity_poly.pdbx_strand_id
1 'polypeptide(L)'
;MPRTDSELKKQKESRQRQDSNLCGRSQPVLLVDYLHLTKALGHVALSQLPFQVLVSPARYISTLRPSSPSVISVLTYTPQSTLTSFHRLFGRLVISPLLLAHAALYLSFFIQSTHPDFRSLLAKRIRDLDVQWGVFGILMAIIIVLFTRPTGSSPGLWVRKATSVQSKRRVFYLVHVSLVAVLCLAAYNHVVHAQLFVIETLGASMVNAACCWMLS
;
A
#
# COMPACT_ATOMS: atom_id res chain seq x y z
N MET A 1 29.81 -34.85 -48.94
CA MET A 1 29.41 -33.72 -49.82
C MET A 1 29.61 -32.41 -49.06
N PRO A 2 30.46 -31.49 -49.54
CA PRO A 2 30.66 -30.19 -48.91
C PRO A 2 29.46 -29.28 -49.14
N ARG A 3 29.00 -28.62 -48.07
CA ARG A 3 27.88 -27.66 -48.09
C ARG A 3 28.31 -26.44 -48.92
N THR A 4 27.53 -26.06 -49.92
CA THR A 4 27.85 -24.93 -50.80
C THR A 4 27.72 -23.60 -50.08
N ASP A 5 28.56 -22.62 -50.43
CA ASP A 5 28.60 -21.29 -49.79
C ASP A 5 27.24 -20.56 -49.82
N SER A 6 26.39 -20.87 -50.80
CA SER A 6 25.02 -20.38 -50.92
C SER A 6 24.11 -20.82 -49.77
N GLU A 7 24.28 -22.06 -49.29
CA GLU A 7 23.50 -22.62 -48.18
C GLU A 7 23.96 -22.01 -46.84
N LEU A 8 25.25 -21.75 -46.70
CA LEU A 8 25.80 -21.10 -45.50
C LEU A 8 25.31 -19.64 -45.39
N LYS A 9 25.20 -18.95 -46.53
CA LYS A 9 24.67 -17.57 -46.58
C LYS A 9 23.19 -17.52 -46.23
N LYS A 10 22.37 -18.41 -46.81
CA LYS A 10 20.94 -18.53 -46.43
C LYS A 10 20.75 -18.85 -44.95
N GLN A 11 21.61 -19.68 -44.38
CA GLN A 11 21.52 -20.05 -42.96
C GLN A 11 21.94 -18.89 -42.02
N LYS A 12 22.87 -18.04 -42.45
CA LYS A 12 23.23 -16.82 -41.71
C LYS A 12 22.12 -15.76 -41.78
N GLU A 13 21.54 -15.56 -42.97
CA GLU A 13 20.43 -14.60 -43.16
C GLU A 13 19.16 -15.05 -42.42
N SER A 14 18.89 -16.36 -42.34
CA SER A 14 17.76 -16.87 -41.55
C SER A 14 17.96 -16.70 -40.04
N ARG A 15 19.18 -16.92 -39.51
CA ARG A 15 19.51 -16.60 -38.11
C ARG A 15 19.39 -15.10 -37.82
N GLN A 16 19.90 -14.25 -38.70
CA GLN A 16 19.83 -12.80 -38.51
C GLN A 16 18.39 -12.26 -38.59
N ARG A 17 17.51 -12.87 -39.40
CA ARG A 17 16.05 -12.62 -39.38
C ARG A 17 15.37 -13.15 -38.12
N GLN A 18 15.87 -14.22 -37.53
CA GLN A 18 15.33 -14.79 -36.30
C GLN A 18 15.73 -13.94 -35.08
N ASP A 19 16.96 -13.45 -35.04
CA ASP A 19 17.48 -12.56 -33.98
C ASP A 19 16.84 -11.17 -34.01
N SER A 20 16.56 -10.62 -35.20
CA SER A 20 15.82 -9.36 -35.35
C SER A 20 14.33 -9.47 -34.95
N ASN A 21 13.70 -10.62 -35.19
CA ASN A 21 12.33 -10.89 -34.70
C ASN A 21 12.29 -11.14 -33.19
N LEU A 22 13.37 -11.64 -32.57
CA LEU A 22 13.50 -11.74 -31.12
C LEU A 22 13.61 -10.35 -30.45
N CYS A 23 14.30 -9.39 -31.08
CA CYS A 23 14.38 -8.01 -30.60
C CYS A 23 13.03 -7.27 -30.65
N GLY A 24 12.16 -7.58 -31.62
CA GLY A 24 10.79 -7.06 -31.68
C GLY A 24 9.79 -7.73 -30.72
N ARG A 25 10.14 -8.89 -30.13
CA ARG A 25 9.26 -9.67 -29.25
C ARG A 25 9.49 -9.41 -27.76
N SER A 26 10.53 -8.66 -27.39
CA SER A 26 10.85 -8.34 -26.00
C SER A 26 9.96 -7.26 -25.38
N GLN A 27 9.38 -6.35 -26.19
CA GLN A 27 8.47 -5.32 -25.72
C GLN A 27 7.18 -5.85 -25.05
N PRO A 28 6.45 -6.82 -25.64
CA PRO A 28 5.24 -7.33 -24.99
C PRO A 28 5.55 -8.07 -23.69
N VAL A 29 6.71 -8.74 -23.58
CA VAL A 29 7.12 -9.43 -22.35
C VAL A 29 7.44 -8.43 -21.24
N LEU A 30 8.26 -7.41 -21.53
CA LEU A 30 8.62 -6.38 -20.55
C LEU A 30 7.41 -5.58 -20.05
N LEU A 31 6.43 -5.31 -20.93
CA LEU A 31 5.21 -4.60 -20.54
C LEU A 31 4.31 -5.45 -19.63
N VAL A 32 4.20 -6.75 -19.93
CA VAL A 32 3.47 -7.72 -19.11
C VAL A 32 4.12 -7.81 -17.72
N ASP A 33 5.45 -7.96 -17.66
CA ASP A 33 6.20 -8.01 -16.40
C ASP A 33 6.04 -6.73 -15.57
N TYR A 34 6.05 -5.57 -16.23
CA TYR A 34 5.82 -4.28 -15.59
C TYR A 34 4.43 -4.19 -14.94
N LEU A 35 3.38 -4.59 -15.66
CA LEU A 35 2.00 -4.58 -15.15
C LEU A 35 1.80 -5.59 -14.01
N HIS A 36 2.43 -6.77 -14.11
CA HIS A 36 2.43 -7.75 -13.02
C HIS A 36 3.15 -7.22 -11.78
N LEU A 37 4.29 -6.55 -11.95
CA LEU A 37 5.04 -5.95 -10.85
C LEU A 37 4.20 -4.91 -10.11
N THR A 38 3.62 -3.93 -10.82
CA THR A 38 2.79 -2.92 -10.16
C THR A 38 1.60 -3.52 -9.42
N LYS A 39 0.93 -4.54 -10.00
CA LYS A 39 -0.16 -5.26 -9.33
C LYS A 39 0.34 -5.99 -8.08
N ALA A 40 1.47 -6.68 -8.17
CA ALA A 40 2.08 -7.39 -7.05
C ALA A 40 2.42 -6.44 -5.90
N LEU A 41 2.97 -5.25 -6.17
CA LEU A 41 3.26 -4.26 -5.14
C LEU A 41 2.00 -3.84 -4.36
N GLY A 42 0.89 -3.58 -5.07
CA GLY A 42 -0.39 -3.25 -4.43
C GLY A 42 -0.92 -4.41 -3.57
N HIS A 43 -0.84 -5.63 -4.07
CA HIS A 43 -1.25 -6.83 -3.32
C HIS A 43 -0.41 -7.04 -2.05
N VAL A 44 0.91 -6.96 -2.16
CA VAL A 44 1.81 -7.11 -1.02
C VAL A 44 1.57 -5.99 0.00
N ALA A 45 1.39 -4.75 -0.45
CA ALA A 45 1.12 -3.63 0.45
C ALA A 45 -0.20 -3.81 1.23
N LEU A 46 -1.26 -4.26 0.56
CA LEU A 46 -2.58 -4.41 1.19
C LEU A 46 -2.66 -5.66 2.08
N SER A 47 -1.98 -6.75 1.73
CA SER A 47 -1.92 -7.96 2.56
C SER A 47 -1.22 -7.74 3.90
N GLN A 48 -0.50 -6.62 4.04
CA GLN A 48 0.12 -6.21 5.29
C GLN A 48 -0.86 -5.54 6.27
N LEU A 49 -2.01 -5.04 5.81
CA LEU A 49 -2.97 -4.29 6.64
C LEU A 49 -3.56 -5.11 7.80
N PRO A 50 -3.94 -6.39 7.65
CA PRO A 50 -4.46 -7.19 8.76
C PRO A 50 -3.44 -7.33 9.88
N PHE A 51 -2.20 -7.65 9.52
CA PHE A 51 -1.11 -7.75 10.50
C PHE A 51 -0.82 -6.42 11.18
N GLN A 52 -0.80 -5.33 10.41
CA GLN A 52 -0.62 -3.96 10.90
C GLN A 52 -1.63 -3.59 12.00
N VAL A 53 -2.88 -4.06 11.89
CA VAL A 53 -3.92 -3.87 12.91
C VAL A 53 -3.71 -4.80 14.12
N LEU A 54 -3.30 -6.05 13.93
CA LEU A 54 -3.07 -6.99 15.03
C LEU A 54 -1.93 -6.56 15.98
N VAL A 55 -0.92 -5.86 15.46
CA VAL A 55 0.18 -5.32 16.30
C VAL A 55 -0.14 -3.96 16.92
N SER A 56 -1.28 -3.37 16.55
CA SER A 56 -1.69 -2.05 17.05
C SER A 56 -2.44 -2.15 18.40
N PRO A 57 -2.42 -1.09 19.24
CA PRO A 57 -3.02 -1.14 20.57
C PRO A 57 -4.53 -1.36 20.51
N ALA A 58 -5.07 -2.37 21.18
CA ALA A 58 -6.47 -2.77 21.02
C ALA A 58 -7.50 -1.69 21.43
N ARG A 59 -7.14 -0.78 22.35
CA ARG A 59 -8.01 0.33 22.80
C ARG A 59 -7.40 1.68 22.46
N TYR A 60 -7.48 2.04 21.18
CA TYR A 60 -7.01 3.34 20.66
C TYR A 60 -7.66 4.55 21.35
N ILE A 61 -8.92 4.41 21.80
CA ILE A 61 -9.74 5.52 22.34
C ILE A 61 -9.71 5.59 23.88
N SER A 62 -9.30 4.51 24.57
CA SER A 62 -9.31 4.49 26.03
C SER A 62 -8.19 5.36 26.59
N THR A 63 -8.57 6.46 27.24
CA THR A 63 -7.64 7.38 27.90
C THR A 63 -7.01 6.78 29.16
N LEU A 64 -7.59 5.70 29.70
CA LEU A 64 -7.16 5.02 30.92
C LEU A 64 -6.10 3.94 30.63
N ARG A 65 -6.11 3.32 29.44
CA ARG A 65 -5.18 2.25 29.05
C ARG A 65 -4.65 2.47 27.62
N PRO A 66 -3.83 3.51 27.38
CA PRO A 66 -3.32 3.88 26.04
C PRO A 66 -2.34 2.85 25.44
N SER A 67 -1.93 1.84 26.23
CA SER A 67 -1.04 0.75 25.83
C SER A 67 -1.74 -0.61 26.02
N SER A 68 -3.06 -0.66 25.87
CA SER A 68 -3.81 -1.90 26.04
C SER A 68 -3.23 -3.00 25.15
N PRO A 69 -2.95 -4.19 25.69
CA PRO A 69 -2.26 -5.24 24.96
C PRO A 69 -3.11 -5.66 23.76
N SER A 70 -2.47 -5.80 22.61
CA SER A 70 -3.07 -6.42 21.43
C SER A 70 -3.08 -7.94 21.57
N VAL A 71 -3.83 -8.63 20.71
CA VAL A 71 -3.82 -10.11 20.63
C VAL A 71 -2.40 -10.65 20.49
N ILE A 72 -1.59 -10.01 19.65
CA ILE A 72 -0.19 -10.38 19.47
C ILE A 72 0.62 -10.13 20.74
N SER A 73 0.39 -9.00 21.44
CA SER A 73 1.05 -8.71 22.72
C SER A 73 0.81 -9.81 23.76
N VAL A 74 -0.42 -10.32 23.83
CA VAL A 74 -0.82 -11.41 24.73
C VAL A 74 -0.18 -12.72 24.29
N LEU A 75 -0.28 -13.06 23.00
CA LEU A 75 0.17 -14.35 22.47
C LEU A 75 1.69 -14.50 22.53
N THR A 76 2.44 -13.42 22.26
CA THR A 76 3.91 -13.45 22.22
C THR A 76 4.55 -12.95 23.51
N TYR A 77 3.75 -12.66 24.55
CA TYR A 77 4.19 -12.04 25.80
C TYR A 77 5.07 -10.79 25.60
N THR A 78 4.89 -10.11 24.46
CA THR A 78 5.73 -8.99 24.07
C THR A 78 5.05 -7.69 24.51
N PRO A 79 5.77 -6.75 25.13
CA PRO A 79 5.20 -5.47 25.52
C PRO A 79 4.57 -4.71 24.34
N GLN A 80 3.37 -4.19 24.55
CA GLN A 80 2.65 -3.41 23.51
C GLN A 80 3.46 -2.21 23.01
N SER A 81 4.34 -1.64 23.83
CA SER A 81 5.25 -0.55 23.43
C SER A 81 6.20 -0.96 22.30
N THR A 82 6.74 -2.18 22.36
CA THR A 82 7.60 -2.77 21.33
C THR A 82 6.81 -3.01 20.04
N LEU A 83 5.64 -3.63 20.13
CA LEU A 83 4.76 -3.88 18.97
C LEU A 83 4.28 -2.58 18.31
N THR A 84 4.00 -1.54 19.09
CA THR A 84 3.63 -0.23 18.56
C THR A 84 4.79 0.42 17.79
N SER A 85 6.05 0.11 18.13
CA SER A 85 7.20 0.55 17.35
C SER A 85 7.29 -0.18 16.02
N PHE A 86 7.03 -1.49 16.00
CA PHE A 86 6.90 -2.26 14.75
C PHE A 86 5.76 -1.76 13.87
N HIS A 87 4.58 -1.49 14.44
CA HIS A 87 3.45 -0.88 13.70
C HIS A 87 3.88 0.41 12.97
N ARG A 88 4.59 1.32 13.67
CA ARG A 88 5.06 2.57 13.04
C ARG A 88 6.09 2.32 11.94
N LEU A 89 7.05 1.44 12.20
CA LEU A 89 8.13 1.13 11.26
C LEU A 89 7.57 0.48 10.00
N PHE A 90 6.70 -0.51 10.15
CA PHE A 90 6.14 -1.29 9.06
C PHE A 90 5.22 -0.44 8.17
N GLY A 91 4.39 0.41 8.78
CA GLY A 91 3.56 1.37 8.03
C GLY A 91 4.40 2.32 7.17
N ARG A 92 5.51 2.82 7.72
CA ARG A 92 6.39 3.80 7.05
C ARG A 92 7.34 3.20 6.03
N LEU A 93 7.92 2.04 6.31
CA LEU A 93 9.00 1.47 5.49
C LEU A 93 8.51 0.38 4.52
N VAL A 94 7.37 -0.23 4.79
CA VAL A 94 6.85 -1.33 3.97
C VAL A 94 5.58 -0.89 3.25
N ILE A 95 4.52 -0.59 3.98
CA ILE A 95 3.20 -0.31 3.37
C ILE A 95 3.25 0.93 2.48
N SER A 96 3.73 2.05 3.02
CA SER A 96 3.68 3.33 2.30
C SER A 96 4.55 3.36 1.03
N PRO A 97 5.80 2.89 1.05
CA PRO A 97 6.62 2.85 -0.16
C PRO A 97 6.06 1.89 -1.22
N LEU A 98 5.50 0.75 -0.82
CA LEU A 98 4.90 -0.19 -1.77
C LEU A 98 3.65 0.41 -2.45
N LEU A 99 2.78 1.10 -1.69
CA LEU A 99 1.62 1.80 -2.24
C LEU A 99 2.04 2.96 -3.17
N LEU A 100 3.03 3.76 -2.77
CA LEU A 100 3.55 4.84 -3.61
C LEU A 100 4.18 4.31 -4.90
N ALA A 101 4.95 3.23 -4.81
CA ALA A 101 5.55 2.58 -5.98
C ALA A 101 4.48 2.03 -6.94
N HIS A 102 3.47 1.33 -6.40
CA HIS A 102 2.32 0.88 -7.18
C HIS A 102 1.65 2.04 -7.95
N ALA A 103 1.37 3.15 -7.26
CA ALA A 103 0.75 4.32 -7.87
C ALA A 103 1.66 5.00 -8.90
N ALA A 104 2.94 5.18 -8.60
CA ALA A 104 3.91 5.81 -9.49
C ALA A 104 4.12 5.00 -10.78
N LEU A 105 4.17 3.67 -10.68
CA LEU A 105 4.29 2.79 -11.84
C LEU A 105 3.03 2.82 -12.70
N TYR A 106 1.83 2.75 -12.10
CA TYR A 106 0.58 2.89 -12.86
C TYR A 106 0.46 4.26 -13.53
N LEU A 107 0.81 5.35 -12.83
CA LEU A 107 0.80 6.69 -13.39
C LEU A 107 1.77 6.80 -14.57
N SER A 108 2.99 6.27 -14.43
CA SER A 108 3.99 6.24 -15.49
C SER A 108 3.49 5.48 -16.72
N PHE A 109 2.89 4.31 -16.51
CA PHE A 109 2.25 3.54 -17.58
C PHE A 109 1.11 4.30 -18.25
N PHE A 110 0.24 4.96 -17.50
CA PHE A 110 -0.88 5.72 -18.05
C PHE A 110 -0.44 6.96 -18.85
N ILE A 111 0.67 7.59 -18.47
CA ILE A 111 1.23 8.74 -19.20
C ILE A 111 1.87 8.29 -20.53
N GLN A 112 2.61 7.18 -20.51
CA GLN A 112 3.35 6.69 -21.68
C GLN A 112 2.48 5.95 -22.69
N SER A 113 1.32 5.44 -22.27
CA SER A 113 0.41 4.69 -23.15
C SER A 113 -0.55 5.62 -23.90
N THR A 114 -0.73 5.37 -25.20
CA THR A 114 -1.72 6.06 -26.03
C THR A 114 -3.10 5.39 -25.89
N HIS A 115 -4.16 6.12 -26.25
CA HIS A 115 -5.53 5.61 -26.30
C HIS A 115 -6.17 6.02 -27.63
N PRO A 116 -7.04 5.21 -28.25
CA PRO A 116 -7.68 5.56 -29.53
C PRO A 116 -8.50 6.86 -29.45
N ASP A 117 -9.33 7.00 -28.42
CA ASP A 117 -10.21 8.17 -28.25
C ASP A 117 -9.62 9.32 -27.42
N PHE A 118 -8.46 9.13 -26.79
CA PHE A 118 -7.84 10.10 -25.89
C PHE A 118 -6.36 10.26 -26.21
N ARG A 119 -5.83 11.49 -26.13
CA ARG A 119 -4.40 11.77 -26.35
C ARG A 119 -3.45 10.89 -25.51
N SER A 120 -3.90 10.46 -24.32
CA SER A 120 -3.19 9.50 -23.47
C SER A 120 -4.16 8.60 -22.71
N LEU A 121 -3.69 7.43 -22.29
CA LEU A 121 -4.44 6.51 -21.45
C LEU A 121 -4.78 7.15 -20.09
N LEU A 122 -3.91 8.02 -19.55
CA LEU A 122 -4.18 8.79 -18.33
C LEU A 122 -5.45 9.63 -18.45
N ALA A 123 -5.62 10.35 -19.56
CA ALA A 123 -6.78 11.24 -19.76
C ALA A 123 -8.10 10.48 -19.72
N LYS A 124 -8.09 9.20 -20.16
CA LYS A 124 -9.22 8.29 -19.98
C LYS A 124 -9.35 7.84 -18.53
N ARG A 125 -8.29 7.20 -18.03
CA ARG A 125 -8.31 6.44 -16.77
C ARG A 125 -8.56 7.30 -15.54
N ILE A 126 -8.17 8.58 -15.52
CA ILE A 126 -8.45 9.48 -14.39
C ILE A 126 -9.96 9.72 -14.16
N ARG A 127 -10.79 9.47 -15.17
CA ARG A 127 -12.25 9.57 -15.08
C ARG A 127 -12.91 8.28 -14.59
N ASP A 128 -12.18 7.18 -14.57
CA ASP A 128 -12.70 5.91 -14.08
C ASP A 128 -12.69 5.89 -12.55
N LEU A 129 -13.76 5.40 -11.94
CA LEU A 129 -13.95 5.41 -10.49
C LEU A 129 -12.87 4.63 -9.74
N ASP A 130 -12.42 3.51 -10.30
CA ASP A 130 -11.36 2.70 -9.71
C ASP A 130 -10.07 3.52 -9.52
N VAL A 131 -9.65 4.29 -10.52
CA VAL A 131 -8.47 5.15 -10.44
C VAL A 131 -8.67 6.31 -9.46
N GLN A 132 -9.87 6.90 -9.40
CA GLN A 132 -10.17 7.97 -8.44
C GLN A 132 -10.06 7.48 -6.99
N TRP A 133 -10.63 6.31 -6.69
CA TRP A 133 -10.47 5.66 -5.39
C TRP A 133 -9.01 5.32 -5.08
N GLY A 134 -8.23 4.91 -6.09
CA GLY A 134 -6.79 4.69 -5.96
C GLY A 134 -6.01 5.96 -5.59
N VAL A 135 -6.26 7.07 -6.30
CA VAL A 135 -5.64 8.37 -6.01
C VAL A 135 -6.02 8.85 -4.61
N PHE A 136 -7.30 8.74 -4.25
CA PHE A 136 -7.79 9.10 -2.93
C PHE A 136 -7.15 8.24 -1.82
N GLY A 137 -7.00 6.93 -2.05
CA GLY A 137 -6.30 6.02 -1.15
C GLY A 137 -4.84 6.41 -0.93
N ILE A 138 -4.11 6.75 -2.00
CA ILE A 138 -2.72 7.22 -1.88
C ILE A 138 -2.62 8.53 -1.11
N LEU A 139 -3.54 9.47 -1.34
CA LEU A 139 -3.60 10.71 -0.57
C LEU A 139 -3.80 10.42 0.92
N MET A 140 -4.72 9.52 1.28
CA MET A 140 -4.94 9.11 2.67
C MET A 140 -3.68 8.46 3.27
N ALA A 141 -3.00 7.57 2.53
CA ALA A 141 -1.76 6.94 2.99
C ALA A 141 -0.66 7.97 3.29
N ILE A 142 -0.50 8.98 2.43
CA ILE A 142 0.45 10.09 2.64
C ILE A 142 0.09 10.87 3.92
N ILE A 143 -1.19 11.25 4.06
CA ILE A 143 -1.67 11.99 5.24
C ILE A 143 -1.41 11.18 6.52
N ILE A 144 -1.68 9.86 6.52
CA ILE A 144 -1.45 8.98 7.67
C ILE A 144 0.03 8.98 8.10
N VAL A 145 0.97 8.94 7.15
CA VAL A 145 2.42 8.92 7.44
C VAL A 145 2.94 10.27 7.95
N LEU A 146 2.42 11.36 7.39
CA LEU A 146 2.76 12.72 7.78
C LEU A 146 2.11 13.12 9.12
N PHE A 147 0.95 12.55 9.43
CA PHE A 147 0.26 12.74 10.69
C PHE A 147 0.98 12.00 11.82
N THR A 148 1.96 12.68 12.42
CA THR A 148 2.82 12.12 13.45
C THR A 148 2.23 12.29 14.85
N ARG A 149 2.51 11.31 15.71
CA ARG A 149 2.09 11.35 17.11
C ARG A 149 2.81 12.53 17.80
N PRO A 150 2.08 13.39 18.54
CA PRO A 150 2.73 14.44 19.31
C PRO A 150 3.60 13.82 20.43
N THR A 151 4.92 13.86 20.24
CA THR A 151 5.93 13.63 21.28
C THR A 151 6.11 14.97 21.99
N GLY A 152 5.96 14.99 23.32
CA GLY A 152 5.89 16.23 24.10
C GLY A 152 7.00 17.23 23.75
N SER A 153 6.62 18.52 23.68
CA SER A 153 7.42 19.73 23.40
C SER A 153 7.58 20.23 21.95
N SER A 154 6.90 19.67 20.93
CA SER A 154 6.94 20.31 19.61
C SER A 154 6.09 21.60 19.58
N PRO A 155 6.66 22.77 19.20
CA PRO A 155 5.92 24.02 18.99
C PRO A 155 5.26 23.96 17.61
N GLY A 156 4.43 22.95 17.37
CA GLY A 156 3.66 22.84 16.14
C GLY A 156 2.47 23.80 16.16
N LEU A 157 2.19 24.44 15.02
CA LEU A 157 1.19 25.48 14.75
C LEU A 157 -0.26 25.18 15.22
N TRP A 158 -0.54 23.98 15.71
CA TRP A 158 -1.86 23.54 16.15
C TRP A 158 -2.00 23.59 17.68
N VAL A 159 -2.52 24.74 18.12
CA VAL A 159 -3.49 24.88 19.21
C VAL A 159 -3.02 24.56 20.64
N ARG A 160 -2.78 25.69 21.34
CA ARG A 160 -3.05 25.98 22.76
C ARG A 160 -2.14 25.32 23.80
N LYS A 161 -1.36 26.18 24.48
CA LYS A 161 -0.55 25.93 25.69
C LYS A 161 -1.29 25.28 26.88
N ALA A 162 -2.57 24.95 26.77
CA ALA A 162 -3.44 24.52 27.88
C ALA A 162 -4.06 23.11 27.72
N THR A 163 -3.74 22.35 26.68
CA THR A 163 -4.30 20.99 26.50
C THR A 163 -3.34 19.92 27.04
N SER A 164 -3.83 19.10 27.98
CA SER A 164 -3.10 17.96 28.54
C SER A 164 -2.55 17.04 27.44
N VAL A 165 -1.34 16.48 27.63
CA VAL A 165 -0.71 15.50 26.73
C VAL A 165 -1.66 14.33 26.42
N GLN A 166 -2.52 13.97 27.38
CA GLN A 166 -3.53 12.92 27.22
C GLN A 166 -4.60 13.29 26.17
N SER A 167 -5.05 14.55 26.16
CA SER A 167 -6.03 15.05 25.18
C SER A 167 -5.43 15.09 23.77
N LYS A 168 -4.19 15.56 23.63
CA LYS A 168 -3.46 15.54 22.35
C LYS A 168 -3.29 14.13 21.80
N ARG A 169 -3.00 13.16 22.67
CA ARG A 169 -2.92 11.73 22.28
C ARG A 169 -4.29 11.19 21.85
N ARG A 170 -5.37 11.55 22.54
CA ARG A 170 -6.72 11.11 22.17
C ARG A 170 -7.13 11.61 20.79
N VAL A 171 -6.91 12.90 20.50
CA VAL A 171 -7.17 13.48 19.18
C VAL A 171 -6.34 12.77 18.12
N PHE A 172 -5.05 12.54 18.39
CA PHE A 172 -4.19 11.79 17.48
C PHE A 172 -4.77 10.40 17.14
N TYR A 173 -5.15 9.59 18.13
CA TYR A 173 -5.69 8.26 17.88
C TYR A 173 -7.03 8.30 17.14
N LEU A 174 -7.92 9.23 17.49
CA LEU A 174 -9.19 9.39 16.79
C LEU A 174 -8.97 9.72 15.31
N VAL A 175 -8.17 10.75 15.03
CA VAL A 175 -7.86 11.15 13.64
C VAL A 175 -7.14 10.05 12.90
N HIS A 176 -6.13 9.41 13.50
CA HIS A 176 -5.36 8.34 12.85
C HIS A 176 -6.24 7.14 12.50
N VAL A 177 -7.08 6.66 13.43
CA VAL A 177 -7.99 5.53 13.18
C VAL A 177 -9.05 5.91 12.15
N SER A 178 -9.60 7.13 12.20
CA SER A 178 -10.53 7.61 11.17
C SER A 178 -9.89 7.67 9.79
N LEU A 179 -8.65 8.16 9.68
CA LEU A 179 -7.92 8.17 8.41
C LEU A 179 -7.67 6.75 7.89
N VAL A 180 -7.31 5.80 8.76
CA VAL A 180 -7.14 4.38 8.39
C VAL A 180 -8.47 3.78 7.91
N ALA A 181 -9.60 4.10 8.56
CA ALA A 181 -10.91 3.64 8.13
C ALA A 181 -11.28 4.20 6.74
N VAL A 182 -11.00 5.47 6.48
CA VAL A 182 -11.21 6.09 5.17
C VAL A 182 -10.27 5.48 4.11
N LEU A 183 -9.01 5.18 4.45
CA LEU A 183 -8.09 4.44 3.58
C LEU A 183 -8.65 3.04 3.24
N CYS A 184 -9.17 2.31 4.22
CA CYS A 184 -9.79 1.00 3.99
C CYS A 184 -11.02 1.09 3.09
N LEU A 185 -11.86 2.12 3.27
CA LEU A 185 -13.00 2.38 2.39
C LEU A 185 -12.54 2.67 0.95
N ALA A 186 -11.48 3.47 0.79
CA ALA A 186 -10.90 3.75 -0.52
C ALA A 186 -10.35 2.48 -1.18
N ALA A 187 -9.60 1.66 -0.44
CA ALA A 187 -9.05 0.41 -0.93
C ALA A 187 -10.15 -0.58 -1.34
N TYR A 188 -11.24 -0.68 -0.57
CA TYR A 188 -12.37 -1.55 -0.87
C TYR A 188 -13.06 -1.19 -2.21
N ASN A 189 -13.20 0.11 -2.48
CA ASN A 189 -13.82 0.61 -3.71
C ASN A 189 -12.84 0.74 -4.90
N HIS A 190 -11.54 0.65 -4.66
CA HIS A 190 -10.52 0.74 -5.71
C HIS A 190 -10.53 -0.49 -6.63
N VAL A 191 -10.51 -1.71 -6.07
CA VAL A 191 -10.49 -2.96 -6.86
C VAL A 191 -10.96 -4.16 -6.05
N VAL A 192 -11.65 -5.11 -6.69
CA VAL A 192 -12.17 -6.33 -6.05
C VAL A 192 -11.11 -7.14 -5.31
N HIS A 193 -9.88 -7.17 -5.83
CA HIS A 193 -8.78 -7.89 -5.20
C HIS A 193 -8.31 -7.27 -3.87
N ALA A 194 -8.55 -5.97 -3.66
CA ALA A 194 -8.21 -5.28 -2.42
C ALA A 194 -9.24 -5.53 -1.31
N GLN A 195 -10.49 -5.87 -1.68
CA GLN A 195 -11.60 -6.05 -0.75
C GLN A 195 -11.33 -7.14 0.27
N LEU A 196 -10.72 -8.25 -0.15
CA LEU A 196 -10.41 -9.36 0.74
C LEU A 196 -9.49 -8.92 1.88
N PHE A 197 -8.40 -8.21 1.57
CA PHE A 197 -7.48 -7.70 2.60
C PHE A 197 -8.14 -6.67 3.52
N VAL A 198 -9.08 -5.87 3.01
CA VAL A 198 -9.85 -4.93 3.85
C VAL A 198 -10.76 -5.69 4.82
N ILE A 199 -11.44 -6.75 4.36
CA ILE A 199 -12.28 -7.59 5.22
C ILE A 199 -11.44 -8.30 6.28
N GLU A 200 -10.29 -8.85 5.91
CA GLU A 200 -9.33 -9.43 6.86
C GLU A 200 -8.85 -8.40 7.89
N THR A 201 -8.62 -7.15 7.46
CA THR A 201 -8.21 -6.05 8.33
C THR A 201 -9.33 -5.69 9.33
N LEU A 202 -10.58 -5.66 8.88
CA LEU A 202 -11.74 -5.44 9.75
C LEU A 202 -11.89 -6.59 10.75
N GLY A 203 -11.79 -7.84 10.30
CA GLY A 203 -11.82 -9.03 11.15
C GLY A 203 -10.71 -9.01 12.20
N ALA A 204 -9.47 -8.72 11.80
CA ALA A 204 -8.34 -8.56 12.70
C ALA A 204 -8.59 -7.46 13.76
N SER A 205 -9.20 -6.35 13.37
CA SER A 205 -9.58 -5.27 14.29
C SER A 205 -10.60 -5.72 15.32
N MET A 206 -11.63 -6.45 14.89
CA MET A 206 -12.65 -7.02 15.77
C MET A 206 -12.05 -8.02 16.77
N VAL A 207 -11.17 -8.91 16.31
CA VAL A 207 -10.46 -9.87 17.17
C VAL A 207 -9.61 -9.14 18.20
N ASN A 208 -8.90 -8.08 17.81
CA ASN A 208 -8.09 -7.27 18.71
C ASN A 208 -8.96 -6.59 19.79
N ALA A 209 -10.09 -6.01 19.39
CA ALA A 209 -11.05 -5.39 20.30
C ALA A 209 -11.67 -6.41 21.28
N ALA A 210 -12.08 -7.58 20.79
CA ALA A 210 -12.69 -8.64 21.58
C ALA A 210 -11.71 -9.21 22.62
N CYS A 211 -10.48 -9.54 22.22
CA CYS A 211 -9.43 -10.01 23.13
C CYS A 211 -9.17 -9.00 24.26
N CYS A 212 -9.06 -7.73 23.92
CA CYS A 212 -8.87 -6.70 24.92
C CYS A 212 -10.06 -6.52 25.86
N TRP A 213 -11.29 -6.73 25.37
CA TRP A 213 -12.49 -6.69 26.20
C TRP A 213 -12.55 -7.86 27.18
N MET A 214 -12.14 -9.06 26.76
CA MET A 214 -12.08 -10.24 27.64
C MET A 214 -11.02 -10.13 28.74
N LEU A 215 -9.91 -9.43 28.47
CA LEU A 215 -8.80 -9.26 29.41
C LEU A 215 -8.94 -8.06 30.35
N SER A 216 -10.00 -7.26 30.23
CA SER A 216 -10.09 -5.95 30.87
C SER A 216 -10.94 -5.86 32.11
#